data_AF-A0A956V9F2-F1
#
_entry.id   AF-A0A956V9F2-F1
#
_cell.length_a   1.000
_cell.length_b   1.000
_cell.length_c   1.000
_cell.angle_alpha   90.00
_cell.angle_beta   90.00
_cell.angle_gamma   90.00
#
_symmetry.space_group_name_H-M   'P 1'
#
loop_
_entity.id
_entity.type
_entity.pdbx_description
1 polymer ?
#
loop_
_entity_poly.entity_id
_entity_poly.type
_entity_poly.pdbx_seq_one_letter_code
_entity_poly.pdbx_strand_id
1 'polypeptide(L)'
;MKRFIILLSLVLVALLSACGPSTRLITDIDAMPFIPEGEGQGSSTIDSNLELKIPDDTGFSAEDMGLSKDTLSGLARFSLDVVTELSLSEEDAPMDVTMGLYLNGVAPAFDAEKPFEVQAHLIPGEAQDTHLTIVMSEEENPGLFQTLKSGNFFLGIAYTSVGEEGGVGTLSAKLKGLDFQLIADVNDISGF
;
A
#
# COMPACT_ATOMS: atom_id res chain seq x y z
N MET A 1 -3.88 60.27 -7.00
CA MET A 1 -4.73 59.17 -7.51
C MET A 1 -4.04 58.29 -8.56
N LYS A 2 -3.31 58.82 -9.57
CA LYS A 2 -2.63 58.00 -10.61
C LYS A 2 -1.58 57.00 -10.10
N ARG A 3 -0.88 57.27 -8.98
CA ARG A 3 0.15 56.35 -8.42
C ARG A 3 -0.42 55.10 -7.73
N PHE A 4 -1.67 55.16 -7.25
CA PHE A 4 -2.31 54.05 -6.52
C PHE A 4 -2.81 52.96 -7.48
N ILE A 5 -3.25 53.36 -8.68
CA ILE A 5 -3.77 52.46 -9.70
C ILE A 5 -2.65 51.58 -10.29
N ILE A 6 -1.44 52.15 -10.46
CA ILE A 6 -0.29 51.40 -10.99
C ILE A 6 0.19 50.33 -10.00
N LEU A 7 0.23 50.64 -8.70
CA LEU A 7 0.60 49.65 -7.68
C LEU A 7 -0.42 48.51 -7.58
N LEU A 8 -1.72 48.83 -7.64
CA LEU A 8 -2.78 47.81 -7.58
C LEU A 8 -2.73 46.85 -8.78
N SER A 9 -2.38 47.39 -9.96
CA SER A 9 -2.22 46.61 -11.19
C SER A 9 -1.02 45.65 -11.13
N LEU A 10 0.09 46.10 -10.53
CA LEU A 10 1.30 45.29 -10.36
C LEU A 10 1.11 44.15 -9.34
N VAL A 11 0.36 44.40 -8.26
CA VAL A 11 -0.01 43.37 -7.29
C VAL A 11 -0.96 42.34 -7.90
N LEU A 12 -1.90 42.76 -8.75
CA LEU A 12 -2.83 41.85 -9.44
C LEU A 12 -2.12 40.96 -10.46
N VAL A 13 -1.13 41.49 -11.18
CA VAL A 13 -0.30 40.72 -12.12
C VAL A 13 0.61 39.74 -11.37
N ALA A 14 1.17 40.13 -10.21
CA ALA A 14 1.98 39.24 -9.37
C ALA A 14 1.14 38.09 -8.76
N LEU A 15 -0.13 38.35 -8.41
CA LEU A 15 -1.06 37.32 -7.91
C LEU A 15 -1.51 36.34 -8.99
N LEU A 16 -1.59 36.77 -10.26
CA LEU A 16 -1.97 35.91 -11.39
C LEU A 16 -0.78 35.09 -11.95
N SER A 17 0.46 35.50 -11.71
CA SER A 17 1.67 34.72 -12.06
C SER A 17 2.02 33.61 -11.06
N ALA A 18 1.31 33.51 -9.94
CA ALA A 18 1.53 32.46 -8.92
C ALA A 18 0.79 31.14 -9.23
N CYS A 19 0.07 31.06 -10.35
CA CYS A 19 -0.55 29.83 -10.85
C CYS A 19 0.25 29.33 -12.06
N GLY A 20 1.49 28.88 -11.80
CA GLY A 20 2.26 28.15 -12.81
C GLY A 20 1.54 26.83 -13.16
N PRO A 21 1.67 26.31 -14.39
CA PRO A 21 1.11 25.00 -14.72
C PRO A 21 1.80 23.94 -13.86
N SER A 22 1.11 23.39 -12.86
CA SER A 22 1.57 22.18 -12.21
C SER A 22 1.37 21.03 -13.18
N THR A 23 2.49 20.57 -13.75
CA THR A 23 2.46 19.35 -14.54
C THR A 23 2.43 18.21 -13.54
N ARG A 24 1.42 17.36 -13.63
CA ARG A 24 1.30 16.15 -12.81
C ARG A 24 1.64 14.94 -13.66
N LEU A 25 2.54 14.10 -13.17
CA LEU A 25 2.77 12.77 -13.72
C LEU A 25 1.92 11.78 -12.94
N ILE A 26 1.16 10.95 -13.65
CA ILE A 26 0.40 9.84 -13.09
C ILE A 26 0.95 8.57 -13.72
N THR A 27 1.40 7.63 -12.90
CA THR A 27 1.95 6.35 -13.33
C THR A 27 1.26 5.24 -12.56
N ASP A 28 0.76 4.25 -13.29
CA ASP A 28 0.21 3.02 -12.72
C ASP A 28 1.21 1.87 -12.94
N ILE A 29 1.48 1.08 -11.91
CA ILE A 29 2.46 0.00 -11.91
C ILE A 29 1.80 -1.25 -11.35
N ASP A 30 1.64 -2.27 -12.19
CA ASP A 30 1.32 -3.63 -11.75
C ASP A 30 2.60 -4.29 -11.23
N ALA A 31 2.66 -4.52 -9.93
CA ALA A 31 3.82 -5.09 -9.27
C ALA A 31 3.81 -6.62 -9.23
N MET A 32 2.69 -7.27 -9.54
CA MET A 32 2.58 -8.73 -9.50
C MET A 32 3.66 -9.46 -10.30
N PRO A 33 4.04 -9.02 -11.52
CA PRO A 33 5.06 -9.71 -12.31
C PRO A 33 6.48 -9.63 -11.74
N PHE A 34 6.75 -8.73 -10.80
CA PHE A 34 8.07 -8.54 -10.20
C PHE A 34 8.25 -9.39 -8.93
N ILE A 35 7.15 -9.78 -8.28
CA ILE A 35 7.19 -10.64 -7.10
C ILE A 35 7.67 -12.05 -7.48
N PRO A 36 8.68 -12.60 -6.77
CA PRO A 36 9.16 -13.94 -7.04
C PRO A 36 8.07 -15.00 -6.95
N GLU A 37 8.17 -16.02 -7.81
CA GLU A 37 7.21 -17.12 -7.84
C GLU A 37 7.15 -17.83 -6.47
N GLY A 38 5.95 -17.93 -5.91
CA GLY A 38 5.71 -18.59 -4.63
C GLY A 38 5.72 -17.65 -3.41
N GLU A 39 6.29 -16.45 -3.50
CA GLU A 39 6.31 -15.52 -2.35
C GLU A 39 4.97 -14.81 -2.12
N GLY A 40 4.17 -14.66 -3.17
CA GLY A 40 2.81 -14.10 -3.10
C GLY A 40 1.74 -15.07 -2.59
N GLN A 41 2.12 -16.21 -2.02
CA GLN A 41 1.17 -17.23 -1.55
C GLN A 41 1.64 -17.83 -0.24
N GLY A 42 0.69 -18.20 0.61
CA GLY A 42 0.98 -18.82 1.89
C GLY A 42 -0.19 -19.64 2.40
N SER A 43 0.09 -20.57 3.30
CA SER A 43 -0.92 -21.36 3.99
C SER A 43 -0.49 -21.64 5.42
N SER A 44 -1.42 -21.59 6.36
CA SER A 44 -1.15 -21.91 7.75
C SER A 44 -2.28 -22.72 8.37
N THR A 45 -1.92 -23.60 9.30
CA THR A 45 -2.89 -24.41 10.04
C THR A 45 -3.62 -23.52 11.03
N ILE A 46 -4.93 -23.64 11.08
CA ILE A 46 -5.79 -22.84 11.95
C ILE A 46 -5.70 -23.36 13.39
N ASP A 47 -4.58 -23.07 14.04
CA ASP A 47 -4.49 -23.16 15.50
C ASP A 47 -4.89 -21.79 16.10
N SER A 48 -5.26 -21.80 17.38
CA SER A 48 -5.57 -20.61 18.17
C SER A 48 -4.50 -19.51 18.01
N ASN A 49 -4.93 -18.30 17.62
CA ASN A 49 -4.07 -17.17 17.22
C ASN A 49 -3.28 -17.40 15.92
N LEU A 50 -3.95 -17.94 14.90
CA LEU A 50 -3.42 -18.03 13.56
C LEU A 50 -2.77 -16.72 13.11
N GLU A 51 -1.52 -16.79 12.70
CA GLU A 51 -0.82 -15.73 12.00
C GLU A 51 -0.24 -16.32 10.70
N LEU A 52 -0.69 -15.81 9.56
CA LEU A 52 -0.16 -16.13 8.24
C LEU A 52 0.45 -14.86 7.64
N LYS A 53 1.72 -14.89 7.25
CA LYS A 53 2.45 -13.76 6.66
C LYS A 53 2.73 -14.01 5.19
N ILE A 54 2.69 -12.95 4.40
CA ILE A 54 3.02 -12.94 2.97
C ILE A 54 3.89 -11.72 2.68
N PRO A 55 5.17 -11.90 2.28
CA PRO A 55 5.98 -13.11 2.41
C PRO A 55 6.40 -13.38 3.87
N ASP A 56 6.93 -14.57 4.17
CA ASP A 56 7.22 -15.03 5.54
C ASP A 56 8.41 -14.33 6.23
N ASP A 57 9.36 -13.74 5.48
CA ASP A 57 10.64 -13.25 6.02
C ASP A 57 10.65 -11.74 6.32
N THR A 58 10.77 -10.90 5.29
CA THR A 58 11.09 -9.46 5.44
C THR A 58 10.02 -8.51 4.90
N GLY A 59 9.04 -9.01 4.16
CA GLY A 59 8.23 -8.19 3.27
C GLY A 59 8.88 -8.01 1.90
N PHE A 60 8.08 -7.65 0.89
CA PHE A 60 8.53 -7.23 -0.42
C PHE A 60 9.19 -5.86 -0.33
N SER A 61 10.44 -5.72 -0.76
CA SER A 61 11.07 -4.42 -0.86
C SER A 61 10.50 -3.63 -2.04
N ALA A 62 10.62 -2.31 -2.01
CA ALA A 62 10.24 -1.46 -3.15
C ALA A 62 10.91 -1.91 -4.47
N GLU A 63 12.16 -2.37 -4.41
CA GLU A 63 12.89 -2.89 -5.58
C GLU A 63 12.28 -4.19 -6.12
N ASP A 64 11.89 -5.12 -5.24
CA ASP A 64 11.20 -6.37 -5.61
C ASP A 64 9.85 -6.10 -6.29
N MET A 65 9.27 -4.93 -6.06
CA MET A 65 8.01 -4.48 -6.68
C MET A 65 8.23 -3.60 -7.93
N GLY A 66 9.47 -3.50 -8.42
CA GLY A 66 9.81 -2.70 -9.60
C GLY A 66 9.80 -1.18 -9.37
N LEU A 67 9.78 -0.73 -8.11
CA LEU A 67 9.74 0.69 -7.75
C LEU A 67 11.14 1.22 -7.45
N SER A 68 11.65 2.08 -8.34
CA SER A 68 12.94 2.74 -8.11
C SER A 68 12.78 3.98 -7.23
N LYS A 69 13.85 4.32 -6.48
CA LYS A 69 13.92 5.56 -5.69
C LYS A 69 13.65 6.82 -6.52
N ASP A 70 14.13 6.86 -7.75
CA ASP A 70 13.93 8.01 -8.64
C ASP A 70 12.45 8.22 -8.93
N THR A 71 11.70 7.13 -9.15
CA THR A 71 10.24 7.13 -9.37
C THR A 71 9.48 7.68 -8.16
N LEU A 72 9.99 7.45 -6.96
CA LEU A 72 9.31 7.79 -5.70
C LEU A 72 9.73 9.16 -5.14
N SER A 73 10.88 9.70 -5.54
CA SER A 73 11.43 10.95 -5.00
C SER A 73 10.51 12.17 -5.21
N GLY A 74 9.80 12.22 -6.34
CA GLY A 74 8.84 13.28 -6.70
C GLY A 74 7.40 13.07 -6.24
N LEU A 75 7.11 12.04 -5.43
CA LEU A 75 5.75 11.71 -5.01
C LEU A 75 5.05 12.90 -4.34
N ALA A 76 3.84 13.19 -4.81
CA ALA A 76 2.86 14.09 -4.21
C ALA A 76 1.67 13.31 -3.62
N ARG A 77 1.32 12.16 -4.22
CA ARG A 77 0.32 11.22 -3.69
C ARG A 77 0.63 9.81 -4.18
N PHE A 78 0.39 8.85 -3.30
CA PHE A 78 0.54 7.42 -3.55
C PHE A 78 -0.79 6.74 -3.29
N SER A 79 -1.19 5.81 -4.15
CA SER A 79 -2.27 4.88 -3.90
C SER A 79 -1.76 3.47 -4.11
N LEU A 80 -2.23 2.54 -3.29
CA LEU A 80 -1.95 1.12 -3.42
C LEU A 80 -3.28 0.36 -3.35
N ASP A 81 -3.49 -0.53 -4.31
CA ASP A 81 -4.60 -1.47 -4.34
C ASP A 81 -4.05 -2.89 -4.21
N VAL A 82 -4.55 -3.62 -3.22
CA VAL A 82 -4.15 -4.99 -2.92
C VAL A 82 -5.37 -5.88 -3.05
N VAL A 83 -5.25 -6.93 -3.85
CA VAL A 83 -6.27 -7.98 -4.00
C VAL A 83 -5.68 -9.30 -3.58
N THR A 84 -6.31 -9.95 -2.61
CA THR A 84 -5.89 -11.28 -2.14
C THR A 84 -7.06 -12.24 -2.17
N GLU A 85 -6.82 -13.45 -2.66
CA GLU A 85 -7.76 -14.56 -2.64
C GLU A 85 -7.51 -15.34 -1.35
N LEU A 86 -8.54 -15.46 -0.52
CA LEU A 86 -8.54 -16.20 0.73
C LEU A 86 -9.41 -17.44 0.59
N SER A 87 -8.94 -18.56 1.13
CA SER A 87 -9.73 -19.79 1.17
C SER A 87 -9.53 -20.53 2.49
N LEU A 88 -10.63 -21.10 2.97
CA LEU A 88 -10.70 -21.92 4.18
C LEU A 88 -11.02 -23.37 3.79
N SER A 89 -10.35 -24.35 4.41
CA SER A 89 -10.62 -25.78 4.14
C SER A 89 -12.10 -26.14 4.39
N GLU A 90 -12.64 -27.09 3.61
CA GLU A 90 -14.05 -27.50 3.67
C GLU A 90 -14.49 -28.07 5.02
N GLU A 91 -13.55 -28.61 5.79
CA GLU A 91 -13.81 -29.28 7.07
C GLU A 91 -13.95 -28.30 8.25
N ASP A 92 -13.69 -27.02 8.01
CA ASP A 92 -13.69 -25.97 9.04
C ASP A 92 -15.07 -25.36 9.30
N ALA A 93 -15.17 -24.61 10.39
CA ALA A 93 -16.30 -23.70 10.64
C ALA A 93 -16.01 -22.32 10.01
N PRO A 94 -17.04 -21.56 9.60
CA PRO A 94 -16.86 -20.18 9.15
C PRO A 94 -16.05 -19.34 10.14
N MET A 95 -15.19 -18.46 9.62
CA MET A 95 -14.20 -17.74 10.42
C MET A 95 -14.06 -16.28 9.98
N ASP A 96 -13.97 -15.38 10.95
CA ASP A 96 -13.54 -14.01 10.71
C ASP A 96 -12.01 -13.92 10.72
N VAL A 97 -11.46 -13.34 9.65
CA VAL A 97 -10.03 -13.10 9.47
C VAL A 97 -9.81 -11.61 9.26
N THR A 98 -8.80 -11.06 9.94
CA THR A 98 -8.33 -9.70 9.69
C THR A 98 -7.11 -9.76 8.77
N MET A 99 -7.23 -9.16 7.59
CA MET A 99 -6.09 -8.88 6.72
C MET A 99 -5.48 -7.55 7.15
N GLY A 100 -4.21 -7.56 7.54
CA GLY A 100 -3.39 -6.40 7.83
C GLY A 100 -2.33 -6.18 6.76
N LEU A 101 -2.27 -4.98 6.19
CA LEU A 101 -1.21 -4.54 5.30
C LEU A 101 -0.20 -3.70 6.09
N TYR A 102 1.03 -4.16 6.13
CA TYR A 102 2.14 -3.57 6.87
C TYR A 102 3.06 -2.84 5.91
N LEU A 103 3.35 -1.58 6.22
CA LEU A 103 4.31 -0.78 5.48
C LEU A 103 5.35 -0.22 6.44
N ASN A 104 6.61 -0.57 6.22
CA ASN A 104 7.71 -0.16 7.09
C ASN A 104 8.89 0.39 6.27
N GLY A 105 9.62 1.34 6.83
CA GLY A 105 10.84 1.88 6.21
C GLY A 105 12.08 1.03 6.42
N VAL A 106 11.94 -0.02 7.24
CA VAL A 106 13.00 -0.97 7.58
C VAL A 106 12.42 -2.38 7.55
N ALA A 107 13.25 -3.36 7.19
CA ALA A 107 12.86 -4.75 7.31
C ALA A 107 12.92 -5.19 8.78
N PRO A 108 12.03 -6.10 9.21
CA PRO A 108 10.90 -6.64 8.46
C PRO A 108 9.69 -5.68 8.39
N ALA A 109 8.86 -5.83 7.35
CA ALA A 109 7.62 -5.05 7.20
C ALA A 109 6.70 -5.16 8.44
N PHE A 110 6.64 -6.33 9.06
CA PHE A 110 5.73 -6.66 10.17
C PHE A 110 6.07 -5.98 11.50
N ASP A 111 7.22 -5.31 11.60
CA ASP A 111 7.58 -4.46 12.76
C ASP A 111 6.93 -3.07 12.71
N ALA A 112 6.14 -2.76 11.66
CA ALA A 112 5.40 -1.50 11.58
C ALA A 112 4.44 -1.34 12.76
N GLU A 113 4.40 -0.14 13.36
CA GLU A 113 3.60 0.13 14.57
C GLU A 113 2.09 -0.04 14.35
N LYS A 114 1.60 0.16 13.12
CA LYS A 114 0.17 0.05 12.82
C LYS A 114 -0.08 -0.38 11.37
N PRO A 115 -0.72 -1.54 11.12
CA PRO A 115 -1.13 -1.95 9.78
C PRO A 115 -2.41 -1.24 9.33
N PHE A 116 -2.69 -1.31 8.03
CA PHE A 116 -4.00 -1.01 7.45
C PHE A 116 -4.83 -2.30 7.41
N GLU A 117 -6.03 -2.28 7.98
CA GLU A 117 -6.77 -3.51 8.25
C GLU A 117 -8.12 -3.55 7.55
N VAL A 118 -8.50 -4.74 7.09
CA VAL A 118 -9.86 -5.07 6.64
C VAL A 118 -10.25 -6.45 7.14
N GLN A 119 -11.51 -6.62 7.50
CA GLN A 119 -12.05 -7.90 7.95
C GLN A 119 -12.72 -8.64 6.79
N ALA A 120 -12.52 -9.95 6.76
CA ALA A 120 -13.18 -10.88 5.85
C ALA A 120 -13.85 -11.99 6.65
N HIS A 121 -15.07 -12.35 6.26
CA HIS A 121 -15.76 -13.51 6.80
C HIS A 121 -15.63 -14.67 5.80
N LEU A 122 -14.87 -15.71 6.15
CA LEU A 122 -14.57 -16.83 5.28
C LEU A 122 -15.57 -17.97 5.46
N ILE A 123 -16.05 -18.48 4.33
CA ILE A 123 -16.91 -19.67 4.26
C ILE A 123 -16.05 -20.88 3.85
N PRO A 124 -16.12 -22.00 4.58
CA PRO A 124 -15.39 -23.23 4.24
C PRO A 124 -15.66 -23.70 2.81
N GLY A 125 -14.59 -24.06 2.08
CA GLY A 125 -14.68 -24.55 0.70
C GLY A 125 -14.86 -23.47 -0.37
N GLU A 126 -14.98 -22.20 0.02
CA GLU A 126 -15.13 -21.09 -0.90
C GLU A 126 -13.87 -20.21 -0.92
N ALA A 127 -13.48 -19.79 -2.12
CA ALA A 127 -12.45 -18.77 -2.31
C ALA A 127 -13.11 -17.40 -2.36
N GLN A 128 -12.56 -16.43 -1.62
CA GLN A 128 -13.07 -15.07 -1.53
C GLN A 128 -11.96 -14.05 -1.79
N ASP A 129 -12.22 -13.14 -2.74
CA ASP A 129 -11.36 -11.99 -2.97
C ASP A 129 -11.58 -10.93 -1.88
N THR A 130 -10.49 -10.47 -1.29
CA THR A 130 -10.44 -9.39 -0.31
C THR A 130 -9.62 -8.24 -0.87
N HIS A 131 -10.22 -7.05 -0.86
CA HIS A 131 -9.65 -5.84 -1.41
C HIS A 131 -9.28 -4.86 -0.31
N LEU A 132 -8.10 -4.24 -0.42
CA LEU A 132 -7.69 -3.13 0.42
C LEU A 132 -7.03 -2.05 -0.43
N THR A 133 -7.65 -0.88 -0.45
CA THR A 133 -7.09 0.32 -1.09
C THR A 133 -6.61 1.29 -0.02
N ILE A 134 -5.35 1.70 -0.12
CA ILE A 134 -4.78 2.75 0.72
C ILE A 134 -4.40 3.95 -0.13
N VAL A 135 -4.70 5.14 0.38
CA VAL A 135 -4.28 6.42 -0.20
C VAL A 135 -3.38 7.10 0.82
N MET A 136 -2.21 7.53 0.36
CA MET A 136 -1.23 8.22 1.19
C MET A 136 -0.79 9.52 0.53
N SER A 137 -0.74 10.55 1.37
CA SER A 137 -0.27 11.88 1.05
C SER A 137 0.45 12.45 2.26
N GLU A 138 1.22 13.52 2.06
CA GLU A 138 1.92 14.22 3.16
C GLU A 138 0.94 14.76 4.21
N GLU A 139 -0.28 15.14 3.81
CA GLU A 139 -1.31 15.67 4.71
C GLU A 139 -1.97 14.57 5.55
N GLU A 140 -2.26 13.42 4.95
CA GLU A 140 -2.99 12.33 5.62
C GLU A 140 -2.06 11.44 6.46
N ASN A 141 -0.85 11.18 5.98
CA ASN A 141 0.07 10.20 6.56
C ASN A 141 1.54 10.67 6.47
N PRO A 142 1.95 11.75 7.15
CA PRO A 142 3.25 12.40 6.91
C PRO A 142 4.45 11.46 7.12
N GLY A 143 4.47 10.66 8.18
CA GLY A 143 5.58 9.74 8.47
C GLY A 143 5.72 8.64 7.42
N LEU A 144 4.64 7.90 7.14
CA LEU A 144 4.62 6.83 6.14
C LEU A 144 4.85 7.37 4.72
N PHE A 145 4.35 8.57 4.43
CA PHE A 145 4.57 9.20 3.13
C PHE A 145 6.04 9.54 2.89
N GLN A 146 6.76 10.04 3.90
CA GLN A 146 8.21 10.27 3.79
C GLN A 146 8.98 8.96 3.63
N THR A 147 8.54 7.88 4.30
CA THR A 147 9.09 6.54 4.09
C THR A 147 8.95 6.08 2.63
N LEU A 148 7.77 6.23 2.04
CA LEU A 148 7.53 5.91 0.62
C LEU A 148 8.41 6.73 -0.32
N LYS A 149 8.51 8.04 -0.09
CA LYS A 149 9.35 8.94 -0.89
C LYS A 149 10.83 8.57 -0.86
N SER A 150 11.29 7.92 0.22
CA SER A 150 12.68 7.49 0.34
C SER A 150 13.05 6.38 -0.65
N GLY A 151 12.05 5.65 -1.16
CA GLY A 151 12.22 4.43 -1.94
C GLY A 151 12.71 3.22 -1.14
N ASN A 152 12.94 3.38 0.16
CA ASN A 152 13.37 2.33 1.05
C ASN A 152 12.20 1.94 1.95
N PHE A 153 11.30 1.10 1.43
CA PHE A 153 10.21 0.55 2.20
C PHE A 153 9.97 -0.93 1.89
N PHE A 154 9.33 -1.60 2.83
CA PHE A 154 8.95 -2.99 2.77
C PHE A 154 7.44 -3.11 2.97
N LEU A 155 6.82 -3.96 2.17
CA LEU A 155 5.39 -4.27 2.22
C LEU A 155 5.19 -5.72 2.67
N GLY A 156 4.33 -5.94 3.64
CA GLY A 156 3.94 -7.28 4.07
C GLY A 156 2.43 -7.35 4.28
N ILE A 157 1.85 -8.52 4.05
CA ILE A 157 0.45 -8.78 4.34
C ILE A 157 0.41 -9.86 5.41
N ALA A 158 -0.33 -9.64 6.50
CA ALA A 158 -0.57 -10.67 7.50
C ALA A 158 -2.07 -10.92 7.66
N TYR A 159 -2.42 -12.17 7.92
CA TYR A 159 -3.77 -12.59 8.23
C TYR A 159 -3.78 -13.12 9.64
N THR A 160 -4.70 -12.59 10.44
CA THR A 160 -4.89 -13.02 11.81
C THR A 160 -6.33 -13.42 12.04
N SER A 161 -6.55 -14.46 12.84
CA SER A 161 -7.89 -14.84 13.27
C SER A 161 -7.97 -14.99 14.78
N VAL A 162 -9.17 -14.81 15.31
CA VAL A 162 -9.50 -15.09 16.70
C VAL A 162 -10.39 -16.32 16.71
N GLY A 163 -9.79 -17.50 16.89
CA GLY A 163 -10.50 -18.79 16.97
C GLY A 163 -10.44 -19.39 18.38
N GLU A 164 -11.47 -20.15 18.75
CA GLU A 164 -11.42 -21.05 19.91
C GLU A 164 -10.47 -22.24 19.61
N GLU A 165 -9.70 -22.67 20.60
CA GLU A 165 -8.77 -23.81 20.49
C GLU A 165 -9.50 -25.08 19.99
N GLY A 166 -9.00 -25.70 18.91
CA GLY A 166 -9.40 -27.07 18.52
C GLY A 166 -9.87 -27.31 17.09
N GLY A 167 -9.76 -26.34 16.18
CA GLY A 167 -9.96 -26.58 14.73
C GLY A 167 -8.75 -27.27 14.09
N VAL A 168 -8.98 -28.25 13.20
CA VAL A 168 -7.93 -28.83 12.34
C VAL A 168 -8.18 -28.31 10.93
N GLY A 169 -7.77 -27.07 10.70
CA GLY A 169 -8.09 -26.32 9.49
C GLY A 169 -6.88 -25.80 8.74
N THR A 170 -7.08 -25.30 7.52
CA THR A 170 -6.02 -24.58 6.79
C THR A 170 -6.58 -23.31 6.17
N LEU A 171 -5.99 -22.17 6.53
CA LEU A 171 -6.15 -20.92 5.81
C LEU A 171 -5.11 -20.88 4.70
N SER A 172 -5.54 -20.61 3.48
CA SER A 172 -4.64 -20.28 2.36
C SER A 172 -4.92 -18.87 1.88
N ALA A 173 -3.86 -18.16 1.53
CA ALA A 173 -3.93 -16.82 0.99
C ALA A 173 -3.03 -16.70 -0.24
N LYS A 174 -3.52 -16.00 -1.26
CA LYS A 174 -2.80 -15.75 -2.50
C LYS A 174 -2.99 -14.29 -2.92
N LEU A 175 -1.90 -13.58 -3.10
CA LEU A 175 -1.88 -12.26 -3.73
C LEU A 175 -2.27 -12.41 -5.20
N LYS A 176 -3.34 -11.72 -5.61
CA LYS A 176 -3.91 -11.73 -6.96
C LYS A 176 -3.64 -10.42 -7.70
N GLY A 177 -3.53 -9.32 -6.98
CA GLY A 177 -3.27 -7.99 -7.52
C GLY A 177 -2.48 -7.15 -6.52
N LEU A 178 -1.52 -6.40 -7.04
CA LEU A 178 -0.72 -5.43 -6.30
C LEU A 178 -0.42 -4.26 -7.23
N ASP A 179 -1.28 -3.25 -7.18
CA ASP A 179 -1.23 -2.12 -8.10
C ASP A 179 -0.83 -0.85 -7.36
N PHE A 180 0.19 -0.17 -7.86
CA PHE A 180 0.64 1.11 -7.37
C PHE A 180 0.22 2.22 -8.33
N GLN A 181 -0.43 3.25 -7.82
CA GLN A 181 -0.64 4.51 -8.54
C GLN A 181 0.18 5.62 -7.89
N LEU A 182 1.09 6.18 -8.66
CA LEU A 182 2.01 7.24 -8.25
C LEU A 182 1.58 8.53 -8.92
N ILE A 183 1.34 9.58 -8.13
CA ILE A 183 1.11 10.93 -8.62
C ILE A 183 2.25 11.81 -8.13
N ALA A 184 3.02 12.35 -9.07
CA ALA A 184 4.14 13.23 -8.80
C ALA A 184 3.89 14.65 -9.34
N ASP A 185 4.35 15.67 -8.61
CA ASP A 185 4.42 17.03 -9.12
C ASP A 185 5.78 17.19 -9.82
N VAL A 186 5.75 17.38 -11.14
CA VAL A 186 6.95 17.38 -11.97
C VAL A 186 7.79 18.64 -11.75
N ASN A 187 7.27 19.65 -11.03
CA ASN A 187 8.03 20.83 -10.64
C ASN A 187 9.13 20.53 -9.61
N ASP A 188 9.01 19.45 -8.85
CA ASP A 188 9.99 19.01 -7.83
C ASP A 188 10.91 17.87 -8.32
N ILE A 189 10.68 17.33 -9.52
CA ILE A 189 11.55 16.31 -10.12
C ILE A 189 12.74 17.01 -10.77
N SER A 190 13.85 17.12 -10.05
CA SER A 190 15.09 17.80 -10.49
C SER A 190 15.90 17.08 -11.60
N GLY A 191 15.26 16.22 -12.39
CA GLY A 191 15.93 15.25 -13.27
C GLY A 191 15.43 15.14 -14.72
N PHE A 192 14.57 16.05 -15.20
CA PHE A 192 14.20 16.12 -16.63
C PHE A 192 14.78 17.38 -17.30
#